data_AF-A0A2I2KRY2-F1
#
_entry.id   AF-A0A2I2KRY2-F1
#
_cell.length_a   1.000
_cell.length_b   1.000
_cell.length_c   1.000
_cell.angle_alpha   90.00
_cell.angle_beta   90.00
_cell.angle_gamma   90.00
#
_symmetry.space_group_name_H-M   'P 1'
#
loop_
_entity.id
_entity.type
_entity.pdbx_description
1 polymer ?
#
loop_
_entity_poly.entity_id
_entity_poly.type
_entity_poly.pdbx_seq_one_letter_code
_entity_poly.pdbx_strand_id
1 'polypeptide(L)'
;MLRRARAALCRGERVVLDASWSSARHRQAVADLAADVCADLVELHCVTTPEVAAARIARRLAAGPDPSEATVAIHRAMAARADPWPSATVVRTAVSVAEALQTVLNRLD
;
A
#
# COMPACT_ATOMS: atom_id res chain seq x y z
N MET A 1 7.60 -12.08 2.56
CA MET A 1 7.88 -10.64 2.36
C MET A 1 8.81 -10.07 3.43
N LEU A 2 8.40 -10.01 4.71
CA LEU A 2 9.20 -9.39 5.79
C LEU A 2 10.61 -9.96 5.97
N ARG A 3 10.82 -11.28 5.79
CA ARG A 3 12.18 -11.85 5.80
C ARG A 3 13.11 -11.24 4.76
N ARG A 4 12.59 -10.99 3.54
CA ARG A 4 13.35 -10.35 2.46
C ARG A 4 13.60 -8.88 2.77
N ALA A 5 12.61 -8.19 3.33
CA ALA A 5 12.75 -6.81 3.78
C ALA A 5 13.84 -6.68 4.84
N ARG A 6 13.83 -7.53 5.89
CA ARG A 6 14.88 -7.59 6.90
C ARG A 6 16.26 -7.77 6.29
N ALA A 7 16.41 -8.75 5.40
CA ALA A 7 17.70 -9.03 4.77
C ALA A 7 18.24 -7.84 3.96
N ALA A 8 17.37 -7.10 3.26
CA ALA A 8 17.75 -5.90 2.51
C ALA A 8 18.10 -4.72 3.45
N LEU A 9 17.27 -4.47 4.47
CA LEU A 9 17.52 -3.41 5.45
C LEU A 9 18.83 -3.63 6.22
N CYS A 10 19.15 -4.87 6.61
CA CYS A 10 20.44 -5.19 7.25
C CYS A 10 21.66 -4.97 6.33
N ARG A 11 21.47 -4.83 5.01
CA ARG A 11 22.53 -4.45 4.05
C ARG A 11 22.55 -2.94 3.78
N GLY A 12 21.74 -2.14 4.46
CA GLY A 12 21.61 -0.69 4.24
C GLY A 12 20.78 -0.30 3.01
N GLU A 13 20.02 -1.25 2.44
CA GLU A 13 19.13 -0.97 1.30
C GLU A 13 17.80 -0.37 1.78
N ARG A 14 17.20 0.52 0.98
CA ARG A 14 15.82 0.99 1.21
C ARG A 14 14.83 -0.01 0.62
N VAL A 15 13.69 -0.21 1.30
CA VAL A 15 12.68 -1.18 0.90
C VAL A 15 11.31 -0.52 0.80
N VAL A 16 10.60 -0.79 -0.31
CA VAL A 16 9.18 -0.46 -0.45
C VAL A 16 8.37 -1.75 -0.38
N LEU A 17 7.35 -1.78 0.49
CA LEU A 17 6.46 -2.92 0.64
C LEU A 17 5.05 -2.56 0.17
N ASP A 18 4.68 -3.03 -1.03
CA ASP A 18 3.37 -2.80 -1.62
C ASP A 18 2.43 -3.97 -1.35
N ALA A 19 1.36 -3.70 -0.59
CA ALA A 19 0.27 -4.61 -0.32
C ALA A 19 -0.95 -3.80 0.12
N SER A 20 -2.10 -4.45 0.24
CA SER A 20 -3.32 -3.74 0.69
C SER A 20 -3.32 -3.38 2.18
N TRP A 21 -2.42 -3.97 2.98
CA TRP A 21 -2.17 -3.61 4.38
C TRP A 21 -3.41 -3.46 5.26
N SER A 22 -4.49 -4.18 4.96
CA SER A 22 -5.80 -4.00 5.59
C SER A 22 -5.83 -4.41 7.06
N SER A 23 -4.89 -5.24 7.52
CA SER A 23 -4.83 -5.69 8.92
C SER A 23 -3.78 -4.92 9.71
N ALA A 24 -4.19 -4.36 10.85
CA ALA A 24 -3.31 -3.67 11.80
C ALA A 24 -2.19 -4.59 12.31
N ARG A 25 -2.49 -5.89 12.51
CA ARG A 25 -1.48 -6.90 12.91
C ARG A 25 -0.33 -6.99 11.92
N HIS A 26 -0.61 -6.93 10.61
CA HIS A 26 0.45 -6.99 9.60
C HIS A 26 1.27 -5.70 9.57
N ARG A 27 0.65 -4.55 9.82
CA ARG A 27 1.36 -3.26 9.91
C ARG A 27 2.22 -3.19 11.16
N GLN A 28 1.74 -3.69 12.30
CA GLN A 28 2.52 -3.83 13.52
C GLN A 28 3.77 -4.69 13.28
N ALA A 29 3.65 -5.82 12.58
CA ALA A 29 4.81 -6.64 12.24
C ALA A 29 5.84 -5.93 11.34
N VAL A 30 5.44 -4.93 10.55
CA VAL A 30 6.36 -4.05 9.81
C VAL A 30 7.02 -3.05 10.75
N ALA A 31 6.25 -2.44 11.66
CA ALA A 31 6.76 -1.51 12.66
C ALA A 31 7.79 -2.18 13.60
N ASP A 32 7.49 -3.38 14.09
CA ASP A 32 8.40 -4.16 14.92
C ASP A 32 9.70 -4.48 14.16
N LEU A 33 9.58 -4.89 12.89
CA LEU A 33 10.75 -5.12 12.04
C LEU A 33 11.59 -3.85 11.85
N ALA A 34 10.96 -2.71 11.59
CA ALA A 34 11.65 -1.43 11.39
C ALA A 34 12.41 -1.02 12.67
N ALA A 35 11.77 -1.14 13.83
CA ALA A 35 12.39 -0.90 15.13
C ALA A 35 13.57 -1.83 15.39
N ASP A 36 13.43 -3.14 15.12
CA ASP A 36 14.48 -4.14 15.34
C ASP A 36 15.77 -3.87 14.57
N VAL A 37 15.67 -3.23 13.39
CA VAL A 37 16.83 -2.93 12.53
C VAL A 37 17.16 -1.44 12.49
N CYS A 38 16.58 -0.64 13.39
CA CYS A 38 16.75 0.81 13.45
C CYS A 38 16.50 1.52 12.11
N ALA A 39 15.47 1.10 11.37
CA ALA A 39 15.06 1.72 10.12
C ALA A 39 13.85 2.64 10.33
N ASP A 40 13.82 3.75 9.60
CA ASP A 40 12.65 4.62 9.53
C ASP A 40 11.49 3.91 8.80
N LEU A 41 10.28 4.09 9.31
CA LEU A 41 9.06 3.57 8.71
C LEU A 41 8.16 4.71 8.25
N VAL A 42 7.92 4.76 6.94
CA VAL A 42 6.94 5.67 6.33
C VAL A 42 5.74 4.86 5.85
N GLU A 43 4.57 5.17 6.41
CA GLU A 43 3.32 4.49 6.09
C GLU A 43 2.48 5.32 5.10
N LEU A 44 2.14 4.72 3.96
CA LEU A 44 1.36 5.35 2.90
C LEU A 44 0.08 4.57 2.64
N HIS A 45 -1.06 5.25 2.70
CA HIS A 45 -2.37 4.68 2.42
C HIS A 45 -2.94 5.26 1.12
N CYS A 46 -2.77 4.51 0.03
CA CYS A 46 -3.32 4.86 -1.27
C CYS A 46 -4.84 4.68 -1.31
N VAL A 47 -5.57 5.78 -1.39
CA VAL A 47 -7.04 5.79 -1.42
C VAL A 47 -7.58 6.28 -2.77
N THR A 48 -8.75 5.77 -3.14
CA THR A 48 -9.52 6.25 -4.29
C THR A 48 -11.00 6.06 -4.01
N THR A 49 -11.86 6.63 -4.84
CA THR A 49 -13.31 6.44 -4.68
C THR A 49 -13.71 5.05 -5.19
N PRO A 50 -14.80 4.45 -4.66
CA PRO A 50 -15.29 3.15 -5.13
C PRO A 50 -15.53 3.09 -6.64
N GLU A 51 -15.97 4.18 -7.25
CA GLU A 51 -16.26 4.29 -8.67
C GLU A 51 -14.97 4.21 -9.50
N VAL A 52 -13.93 4.94 -9.09
CA VAL A 52 -12.62 4.91 -9.75
C VAL A 52 -11.95 3.54 -9.58
N ALA A 53 -12.07 2.92 -8.40
CA ALA A 53 -11.57 1.57 -8.18
C ALA A 53 -12.26 0.55 -9.10
N ALA A 54 -13.60 0.59 -9.18
CA ALA A 54 -14.38 -0.31 -10.03
C ALA A 54 -14.03 -0.16 -11.51
N ALA A 55 -13.92 1.08 -12.01
CA ALA A 55 -13.52 1.34 -13.39
C ALA A 55 -12.11 0.81 -13.70
N ARG A 56 -11.14 0.99 -12.77
CA ARG A 56 -9.77 0.48 -12.92
C ARG A 56 -9.72 -1.04 -12.92
N ILE A 57 -10.50 -1.70 -12.06
CA ILE A 57 -10.60 -3.17 -12.01
C ILE A 57 -11.18 -3.71 -13.31
N ALA A 58 -12.31 -3.15 -13.78
CA ALA A 58 -12.94 -3.56 -15.03
C ALA A 58 -11.97 -3.42 -16.22
N ARG A 59 -11.23 -2.31 -16.31
CA ARG A 59 -10.22 -2.10 -17.35
C ARG A 59 -9.10 -3.13 -17.31
N ARG A 60 -8.62 -3.53 -16.12
CA ARG A 60 -7.58 -4.56 -15.99
C ARG A 60 -8.08 -5.93 -16.43
N LEU A 61 -9.31 -6.29 -16.02
CA LEU A 61 -9.94 -7.56 -16.41
C LEU A 61 -10.12 -7.69 -17.92
N ALA A 62 -10.36 -6.58 -18.62
CA ALA A 62 -10.53 -6.56 -20.07
C ALA A 62 -9.20 -6.59 -20.87
N ALA A 63 -8.04 -6.34 -20.22
CA ALA A 63 -6.80 -5.98 -20.92
C ALA A 63 -5.78 -7.12 -21.13
N GLY A 64 -6.00 -8.35 -20.66
CA GLY A 64 -5.00 -9.42 -20.90
C GLY A 64 -5.28 -10.79 -20.30
N PRO A 65 -4.41 -11.78 -20.62
CA PRO A 65 -4.61 -13.20 -20.31
C PRO A 65 -4.30 -13.60 -18.86
N ASP A 66 -3.68 -12.71 -18.07
CA ASP A 66 -3.44 -12.89 -16.63
C ASP A 66 -4.09 -11.74 -15.84
N PRO A 67 -5.44 -11.69 -15.82
CA PRO A 67 -6.14 -10.66 -15.08
C PRO A 67 -5.87 -10.85 -13.59
N SER A 68 -5.49 -9.76 -12.92
CA SER A 68 -5.44 -9.71 -11.46
C SER A 68 -6.71 -10.34 -10.86
N GLU A 69 -6.55 -11.23 -9.88
CA GLU A 69 -7.67 -11.84 -9.13
C GLU A 69 -8.52 -10.80 -8.38
N ALA A 70 -8.10 -9.53 -8.34
CA ALA A 70 -8.83 -8.44 -7.74
C ALA A 70 -10.14 -8.14 -8.50
N THR A 71 -11.25 -8.62 -7.95
CA THR A 71 -12.60 -8.23 -8.38
C THR A 71 -13.12 -7.03 -7.58
N VAL A 72 -14.17 -6.37 -8.08
CA VAL A 72 -14.87 -5.32 -7.32
C VAL A 72 -15.43 -5.86 -6.00
N ALA A 73 -15.91 -7.11 -5.99
CA ALA A 73 -16.40 -7.76 -4.79
C ALA A 73 -15.28 -7.97 -3.75
N ILE A 74 -14.11 -8.44 -4.19
CA ILE A 74 -12.93 -8.58 -3.33
C ILE A 74 -12.48 -7.22 -2.80
N HIS A 75 -12.40 -6.19 -3.65
CA HIS A 75 -12.04 -4.84 -3.23
C HIS A 75 -12.98 -4.30 -2.13
N ARG A 76 -14.30 -4.43 -2.31
CA ARG A 76 -15.30 -4.03 -1.31
C ARG A 76 -15.15 -4.81 -0.01
N ALA A 77 -14.97 -6.13 -0.09
CA ALA A 77 -14.79 -6.98 1.08
C ALA A 77 -13.49 -6.66 1.83
N MET A 78 -12.43 -6.24 1.13
CA MET A 78 -11.18 -5.78 1.73
C MET A 78 -11.34 -4.43 2.43
N ALA A 79 -12.01 -3.47 1.79
CA ALA A 79 -12.28 -2.16 2.39
C ALA A 79 -13.15 -2.28 3.65
N ALA A 80 -14.18 -3.14 3.62
CA ALA A 80 -15.09 -3.33 4.75
C ALA A 80 -14.42 -3.94 6.00
N ARG A 81 -13.33 -4.70 5.83
CA ARG A 81 -12.59 -5.34 6.93
C ARG A 81 -11.27 -4.63 7.28
N ALA A 82 -10.99 -3.49 6.67
CA ALA A 82 -9.74 -2.80 6.89
C ALA A 82 -9.72 -2.16 8.28
N ASP A 83 -8.73 -2.53 9.09
CA ASP A 83 -8.50 -1.93 10.39
C ASP A 83 -8.08 -0.45 10.21
N PRO A 84 -8.56 0.48 11.07
CA PRO A 84 -8.18 1.89 11.02
C PRO A 84 -6.67 2.10 10.95
N TRP A 85 -6.21 3.04 10.13
CA TRP A 85 -4.79 3.29 9.90
C TRP A 85 -4.43 4.77 10.16
N PRO A 86 -4.49 5.22 11.42
CA PRO A 86 -4.29 6.64 11.76
C PRO A 86 -2.86 7.15 11.55
N SER A 87 -1.86 6.25 11.55
CA SER A 87 -0.45 6.59 11.36
C SER A 87 -0.06 6.83 9.90
N ALA A 88 -0.85 6.37 8.93
CA ALA A 88 -0.51 6.52 7.52
C ALA A 88 -0.80 7.91 6.98
N THR A 89 0.07 8.35 6.07
CA THR A 89 -0.27 9.45 5.17
C THR A 89 -1.26 8.95 4.12
N VAL A 90 -2.42 9.61 4.04
CA VAL A 90 -3.41 9.35 3.00
C VAL A 90 -2.94 9.93 1.67
N VAL A 91 -2.78 9.07 0.66
CA VAL A 91 -2.41 9.45 -0.71
C VAL A 91 -3.62 9.24 -1.60
N ARG A 92 -4.27 10.32 -2.02
CA ARG A 92 -5.38 10.24 -2.99
C ARG A 92 -4.82 9.88 -4.36
N THR A 93 -5.42 8.88 -5.00
CA THR A 93 -4.96 8.37 -6.31
C THR A 93 -5.98 8.59 -7.42
N ALA A 94 -7.06 9.33 -7.17
CA ALA A 94 -8.01 9.80 -8.20
C ALA A 94 -7.53 11.11 -8.88
N VAL A 95 -6.25 11.45 -8.71
CA VAL A 95 -5.56 12.61 -9.29
C VAL A 95 -4.46 12.15 -10.24
N SER A 96 -3.72 13.09 -10.84
CA SER A 96 -2.55 12.76 -11.65
C SER A 96 -1.45 12.05 -10.83
N VAL A 97 -0.62 11.26 -11.50
CA VAL A 97 0.52 10.59 -10.84
C VAL A 97 1.47 11.61 -10.22
N ALA A 98 1.71 12.75 -10.88
CA ALA A 98 2.56 13.81 -10.38
C ALA A 98 2.05 14.40 -9.05
N GLU A 99 0.74 14.65 -8.93
CA GLU A 99 0.14 15.15 -7.69
C GLU A 99 0.21 14.13 -6.55
N ALA A 100 -0.08 12.86 -6.83
CA ALA A 100 0.02 11.79 -5.84
C ALA A 100 1.48 11.61 -5.39
N LEU A 101 2.44 11.65 -6.32
CA LEU A 101 3.86 11.56 -6.04
C LEU A 101 4.33 12.72 -5.16
N GLN A 102 3.93 13.95 -5.45
CA GLN A 102 4.30 15.10 -4.64
C GLN A 102 3.82 14.96 -3.18
N THR A 103 2.63 14.38 -2.97
CA THR A 103 2.13 14.07 -1.62
C THR A 103 3.05 13.12 -0.86
N VAL A 104 3.59 12.11 -1.55
CA VAL A 104 4.54 11.15 -0.98
C VAL A 104 5.88 11.79 -0.70
N LEU A 105 6.43 12.55 -1.66
CA LEU A 105 7.74 13.20 -1.51
C LEU A 105 7.77 14.18 -0.34
N ASN A 106 6.67 14.86 -0.04
CA ASN A 106 6.57 15.74 1.14
C ASN A 106 6.60 14.99 2.49
N ARG A 107 6.68 13.66 2.49
CA ARG A 107 6.74 12.79 3.67
C ARG A 107 8.00 11.94 3.73
N LEU A 108 8.87 12.05 2.73
CA LEU A 108 10.17 11.42 2.69
C LEU A 108 11.18 12.54 2.91
N ASP A 109 11.70 12.67 4.13
CA ASP A 109 12.79 13.60 4.45
C ASP A 109 14.12 13.16 3.80
#